data_AF-A0A9D3Z7X6-F1
#
_entry.id   AF-A0A9D3Z7X6-F1
#
_cell.length_a   1.000
_cell.length_b   1.000
_cell.length_c   1.000
_cell.angle_alpha   90.00
_cell.angle_beta   90.00
_cell.angle_gamma   90.00
#
_symmetry.space_group_name_H-M   'P 1'
#
loop_
_entity.id
_entity.type
_entity.pdbx_description
1 polymer ?
#
loop_
_entity_poly.entity_id
_entity_poly.type
_entity_poly.pdbx_seq_one_letter_code
_entity_poly.pdbx_strand_id
1 'polypeptide(L)' 'MNGLGFEGSLQLEETLQENGHLRFLDVSNNRINWEGVTFVAKGLKKNTALHMIKVVFFLE' A
#
# COMPACT_ATOMS: atom_id res chain seq x y z
N MET A 1 14.10 5.15 6.91
CA MET A 1 13.80 4.82 5.51
C MET A 1 13.56 3.32 5.44
N ASN A 2 12.30 2.89 5.45
CA ASN A 2 11.95 1.49 5.29
C ASN A 2 11.57 1.34 3.82
N GLY A 3 12.49 0.87 2.98
CA GLY A 3 12.20 0.80 1.54
C GLY A 3 11.26 -0.36 1.26
N LEU A 4 9.94 -0.14 1.23
CA LEU A 4 9.06 -1.11 0.58
C LEU A 4 9.43 -1.18 -0.90
N GLY A 5 9.63 -0.02 -1.55
CA GLY A 5 9.99 0.02 -2.97
C GLY A 5 8.98 -0.75 -3.83
N PHE A 6 9.43 -1.33 -4.94
CA PHE A 6 8.58 -2.12 -5.82
C PHE A 6 8.11 -3.43 -5.17
N GLU A 7 9.04 -4.26 -4.67
CA GLU A 7 8.74 -5.59 -4.11
C GLU A 7 7.83 -5.50 -2.87
N GLY A 8 8.09 -4.55 -1.98
CA GLY A 8 7.23 -4.30 -0.83
C GLY A 8 5.85 -3.78 -1.22
N SER A 9 5.72 -3.07 -2.35
CA SER A 9 4.40 -2.68 -2.87
C SER A 9 3.63 -3.87 -3.44
N LEU A 10 4.32 -4.80 -4.10
CA LEU A 10 3.74 -6.08 -4.57
C LEU A 10 3.23 -6.91 -3.38
N GLN A 11 4.03 -7.05 -2.32
CA GLN A 11 3.61 -7.79 -1.14
C GLN A 11 2.46 -7.09 -0.39
N LEU A 12 2.45 -5.75 -0.43
CA LEU A 12 1.38 -4.95 0.16
C LEU A 12 0.06 -5.15 -0.60
N GLU A 13 0.08 -5.38 -1.92
CA GLU A 13 -1.12 -5.78 -2.66
C GLU A 13 -1.75 -7.03 -2.04
N GLU A 14 -0.98 -8.13 -1.96
CA GLU A 14 -1.47 -9.41 -1.42
C GLU A 14 -1.97 -9.26 0.01
N THR A 15 -1.16 -8.62 0.86
CA THR A 15 -1.49 -8.39 2.27
C THR A 15 -2.79 -7.60 2.41
N LEU A 16 -2.98 -6.55 1.60
CA LEU A 16 -4.21 -5.77 1.61
C LEU A 16 -5.40 -6.59 1.10
N GLN A 17 -5.26 -7.46 0.10
CA GLN A 17 -6.40 -8.27 -0.36
C GLN A 17 -6.91 -9.23 0.73
N GLU A 18 -6.01 -9.79 1.55
CA GLU A 18 -6.36 -10.79 2.55
C GLU A 18 -6.69 -10.21 3.93
N ASN A 19 -6.24 -8.99 4.23
CA ASN A 19 -6.41 -8.41 5.55
C ASN A 19 -7.85 -7.89 5.80
N GLY A 20 -8.60 -8.62 6.62
CA GLY A 20 -9.97 -8.28 7.03
C GLY A 20 -10.11 -7.46 8.33
N HIS A 21 -9.01 -7.04 8.96
CA HIS A 21 -9.05 -6.49 10.33
C HIS A 21 -8.51 -5.06 10.43
N LEU A 22 -7.48 -4.73 9.67
CA LEU A 22 -6.81 -3.45 9.75
C LEU A 22 -7.76 -2.34 9.31
N ARG A 23 -7.88 -1.29 10.13
CA ARG A 23 -8.75 -0.14 9.86
C ARG A 23 -7.99 1.07 9.34
N PHE A 24 -6.73 1.21 9.77
CA PHE A 24 -5.84 2.31 9.44
C PHE A 24 -4.45 1.77 9.11
N LEU A 25 -3.85 2.26 8.02
CA LEU A 25 -2.49 1.94 7.60
C LEU A 25 -1.74 3.19 7.16
N ASP A 26 -0.57 3.45 7.75
CA ASP A 26 0.34 4.52 7.29
C ASP A 26 1.60 3.90 6.67
N VAL A 27 1.77 4.10 5.36
CA VAL A 27 2.96 3.70 4.61
C VAL A 27 3.68 4.89 3.97
N SER A 28 3.42 6.11 4.44
CA SER A 28 3.92 7.36 3.84
C SER A 28 5.45 7.46 3.76
N ASN A 29 6.21 6.79 4.62
CA ASN A 29 7.67 6.87 4.61
C ASN A 29 8.35 5.62 4.03
N ASN A 30 7.75 5.01 2.99
CA ASN A 30 8.23 3.76 2.41
C ASN A 30 8.75 3.82 0.96
N ARG A 31 8.90 5.03 0.39
CA ARG A 31 9.39 5.25 -1.00
C ARG A 31 8.60 4.44 -2.02
N ILE A 32 7.28 4.50 -1.93
CA ILE A 32 6.39 3.91 -2.92
C ILE A 32 6.36 4.87 -4.12
N ASN A 33 6.84 4.41 -5.27
CA ASN A 33 6.81 5.16 -6.52
C ASN A 33 5.43 5.01 -7.21
N TRP A 34 5.24 5.68 -8.35
CA TRP A 34 3.97 5.60 -9.11
C TRP A 34 3.56 4.18 -9.47
N GLU A 35 4.52 3.33 -9.84
CA GLU A 35 4.26 1.93 -10.13
C GLU A 35 3.79 1.18 -8.88
N GLY A 36 4.47 1.38 -7.75
CA GLY A 36 4.11 0.83 -6.44
C GLY A 36 2.69 1.18 -6.00
N VAL A 37 2.24 2.43 -6.23
CA VAL A 37 0.87 2.86 -5.92
C VAL A 37 -0.18 2.03 -6.66
N THR A 38 0.12 1.54 -7.87
CA THR A 38 -0.83 0.70 -8.61
C THR A 38 -1.10 -0.64 -7.91
N PHE A 39 -0.08 -1.23 -7.28
CA PHE A 39 -0.22 -2.45 -6.48
C PHE A 39 -1.05 -2.18 -5.21
N VAL A 40 -0.79 -1.06 -4.53
CA VAL A 40 -1.62 -0.63 -3.38
C VAL A 40 -3.09 -0.50 -3.78
N ALA A 41 -3.37 0.17 -4.91
CA ALA A 41 -4.74 0.33 -5.40
C ALA A 41 -5.43 -1.01 -5.74
N LYS A 42 -4.70 -1.96 -6.35
CA LYS A 42 -5.22 -3.31 -6.60
C LYS A 42 -5.53 -4.05 -5.30
N GLY A 43 -4.67 -3.93 -4.30
CA GLY A 43 -4.86 -4.53 -2.98
C GLY A 43 -6.13 -4.03 -2.29
N LEU A 44 -6.36 -2.71 -2.34
CA LEU A 44 -7.53 -2.06 -1.77
C LEU A 44 -8.84 -2.45 -2.46
N LYS A 45 -8.83 -2.81 -3.74
CA LYS A 45 -10.04 -3.14 -4.51
C LYS A 45 -10.88 -4.26 -3.86
N LYS A 46 -10.23 -5.21 -3.17
CA LYS A 46 -10.91 -6.31 -2.45
C LYS A 46 -10.96 -6.10 -0.94
N ASN A 47 -10.23 -5.13 -0.39
CA ASN A 47 -10.18 -4.89 1.04
C ASN A 47 -11.41 -4.09 1.49
N THR A 48 -12.29 -4.71 2.27
CA THR A 48 -13.49 -4.06 2.85
C THR A 48 -13.27 -3.60 4.30
N ALA A 49 -12.11 -3.91 4.87
CA ALA A 49 -11.76 -3.70 6.25
C ALA A 49 -11.04 -2.36 6.47
N LEU A 50 -10.20 -1.95 5.53
CA LEU A 50 -9.36 -0.77 5.64
C LEU A 50 -10.17 0.48 5.31
N HIS A 51 -10.29 1.37 6.28
CA HIS A 51 -11.06 2.60 6.15
C HIS A 51 -10.17 3.80 5.75
N MET A 52 -8.89 3.74 6.11
CA MET A 52 -7.94 4.81 5.81
C MET A 52 -6.56 4.24 5.51
N ILE A 53 -5.96 4.74 4.43
CA ILE A 53 -4.56 4.50 4.09
C ILE A 53 -3.85 5.82 3.81
N LYS A 54 -2.65 5.98 4.35
CA LYS A 54 -1.78 7.12 4.06
C LYS A 54 -0.57 6.66 3.26
N VAL A 55 -0.41 7.23 2.07
CA VAL A 55 0.68 6.99 1.13
C VAL A 55 1.28 8.34 0.73
N VAL A 56 2.59 8.39 0.52
CA VAL A 56 3.29 9.50 -0.12
C VAL A 56 4.03 8.92 -1.31
N PHE A 57 3.79 9.51 -2.47
CA PHE A 57 4.50 9.23 -3.71
C PHE A 57 5.27 10.48 -4.10
N PHE A 58 6.48 10.30 -4.60
CA PHE A 58 7.29 11.37 -5.14
C PHE A 58 7.06 11.43 -6.66
N LEU A 59 6.77 12.62 -7.17
CA LEU A 59 6.89 12.90 -8.60
C LEU A 59 8.39 13.04 -8.87
N GLU A 60 8.95 12.17 -9.70
CA GLU A 60 10.23 12.44 -10.36
C GLU A 60 10.03 13.52 -11.43
#